data_AF-A0A814CF16-F1
#
_entry.id   AF-A0A814CF16-F1
#
_cell.length_a   1.000
_cell.length_b   1.000
_cell.length_c   1.000
_cell.angle_alpha   90.00
_cell.angle_beta   90.00
_cell.angle_gamma   90.00
#
_symmetry.space_group_name_H-M   'P 1'
#
loop_
_entity.id
_entity.type
_entity.pdbx_description
1 polymer ?
#
loop_
_entity_poly.entity_id
_entity_poly.type
_entity_poly.pdbx_seq_one_letter_code
_entity_poly.pdbx_strand_id
1 'polypeptide(L)'
;MILRFGTSAIWRSIPASFPSPEQRWFHLYIGKKPVMFPKSKDGTPMGPLTQISSAVSYSMVLKTLMSTFNTVPLDLIERIADTTTSIFVQLVFVLAVPNIFSYTIIFAPAFIHTIKIIEEYFEEMSLCISSANFDHSVFVRDNICDLKFKVELNRALNEVTIEYGGLKYRQERAEHIRKECLRKNEPGILHRLWPTLAFASTTIGASFTMYKNEIKYYCGDKLPLINMLIYCGSEGFYGSLASIHTNEYFLSPISTFFEFIKEEDIHQSQPKTVLISEIMPGNRYELVITTEAGLVRYRMGDVIDCTRFLSRADDLIPLPAEPAEIPRIPLISVAYRVGSLLDVFGEKTTEQHVMHALKETVDQWKNQGIYVDLCDFTAYTKLDDFPSKYVIFLELTNEQGHEIDDQQLQILQNSADSEVEQQLCSANDSYQLNRKVHKLGPLVCVLVRSGTFSIFLNQILVTGHVTPLQIKPHRLLKNEEHIQFFYNNQICFPSL
;
A
#
# COMPACT_ATOMS: atom_id res chain seq x y z
N MET A 1 -5.28 -25.25 -4.35
CA MET A 1 -6.08 -25.20 -3.10
C MET A 1 -6.47 -23.76 -2.72
N ILE A 2 -5.60 -22.77 -2.93
CA ILE A 2 -5.85 -21.30 -2.84
C ILE A 2 -7.08 -20.80 -3.66
N LEU A 3 -7.53 -21.59 -4.63
CA LEU A 3 -8.56 -21.25 -5.63
C LEU A 3 -10.02 -21.56 -5.25
N ARG A 4 -10.33 -22.16 -4.09
CA ARG A 4 -11.66 -22.80 -3.92
C ARG A 4 -12.68 -22.12 -2.99
N PHE A 5 -12.28 -21.33 -1.97
CA PHE A 5 -13.26 -20.81 -1.00
C PHE A 5 -13.58 -19.32 -1.15
N GLY A 6 -12.59 -18.41 -1.10
CA GLY A 6 -12.85 -16.96 -1.22
C GLY A 6 -12.89 -16.43 -2.65
N THR A 7 -12.07 -17.00 -3.54
CA THR A 7 -11.92 -16.52 -4.92
C THR A 7 -13.22 -16.61 -5.72
N SER A 8 -14.00 -17.69 -5.58
CA SER A 8 -15.27 -17.86 -6.31
C SER A 8 -16.27 -16.74 -6.02
N ALA A 9 -16.35 -16.26 -4.78
CA ALA A 9 -17.26 -15.19 -4.38
C ALA A 9 -16.79 -13.85 -4.93
N ILE A 10 -15.51 -13.54 -4.72
CA ILE A 10 -14.83 -12.35 -5.25
C ILE A 10 -15.04 -12.25 -6.77
N TRP A 11 -14.82 -13.33 -7.52
CA TRP A 11 -14.99 -13.37 -8.98
C TRP A 11 -16.43 -13.09 -9.44
N ARG A 12 -17.43 -13.58 -8.69
CA ARG A 12 -18.84 -13.33 -9.01
C ARG A 12 -19.26 -11.89 -8.75
N SER A 13 -18.62 -11.20 -7.81
CA SER A 13 -18.95 -9.82 -7.47
C SER A 13 -18.31 -8.80 -8.43
N ILE A 14 -17.32 -9.20 -9.25
CA ILE A 14 -16.68 -8.28 -10.21
C ILE A 14 -17.64 -8.02 -11.39
N PRO A 15 -17.83 -6.76 -11.82
CA PRO A 15 -18.78 -6.40 -12.88
C PRO A 15 -18.57 -7.14 -14.22
N ALA A 16 -17.33 -7.55 -14.52
CA ALA A 16 -16.98 -8.46 -15.61
C ALA A 16 -16.53 -9.80 -14.99
N SER A 17 -17.40 -10.81 -15.04
CA SER A 17 -17.28 -12.03 -14.24
C SER A 17 -16.00 -12.83 -14.52
N PHE A 18 -15.43 -12.70 -15.73
CA PHE A 18 -14.18 -13.32 -16.13
C PHE A 18 -13.44 -12.45 -17.16
N PRO A 19 -12.10 -12.42 -17.14
CA PRO A 19 -11.32 -11.81 -18.21
C PRO A 19 -11.59 -12.54 -19.53
N SER A 20 -11.65 -11.81 -20.64
CA SER A 20 -11.60 -12.44 -21.96
C SER A 20 -10.23 -13.11 -22.15
N PRO A 21 -10.11 -14.13 -23.02
CA PRO A 21 -8.82 -14.77 -23.31
C PRO A 21 -7.72 -13.80 -23.81
N GLU A 22 -8.13 -12.64 -24.33
CA GLU A 22 -7.26 -11.59 -24.87
C GLU A 22 -6.89 -10.54 -23.81
N GLN A 23 -7.58 -10.49 -22.67
CA GLN A 23 -7.31 -9.54 -21.60
C GLN A 23 -6.11 -9.99 -20.76
N ARG A 24 -5.14 -9.08 -20.60
CA ARG A 24 -3.95 -9.30 -19.77
C ARG A 24 -4.14 -8.71 -18.37
N TRP A 25 -3.40 -9.19 -17.39
CA TRP A 25 -3.41 -8.73 -16.02
C TRP A 25 -2.14 -7.93 -15.76
N PHE A 26 -2.25 -6.82 -15.04
CA PHE A 26 -1.10 -6.09 -14.56
C PHE A 26 -0.95 -6.26 -13.06
N HIS A 27 0.15 -6.91 -12.69
CA HIS A 27 0.67 -6.97 -11.34
C HIS A 27 2.09 -6.44 -11.36
N LEU A 28 2.38 -5.42 -10.55
CA LEU A 28 3.76 -4.92 -10.47
C LEU A 28 4.65 -6.01 -9.86
N TYR A 29 5.65 -6.43 -10.62
CA TYR A 29 6.57 -7.48 -10.27
C TYR A 29 7.91 -6.90 -9.81
N ILE A 30 8.37 -7.27 -8.63
CA ILE A 30 9.74 -6.95 -8.19
C ILE A 30 10.39 -8.24 -7.76
N GLY A 31 10.85 -8.99 -8.75
CA GLY A 31 11.58 -10.23 -8.58
C GLY A 31 13.00 -10.12 -9.10
N LYS A 32 13.92 -10.87 -8.51
CA LYS A 32 15.32 -10.97 -8.91
C LYS A 32 15.64 -12.44 -9.13
N LYS A 33 16.55 -12.78 -10.05
CA LYS A 33 17.02 -14.17 -10.17
C LYS A 33 17.45 -14.72 -8.80
N PRO A 34 17.18 -15.99 -8.46
CA PRO A 34 17.57 -16.63 -7.19
C PRO A 34 19.04 -16.41 -6.79
N VAL A 35 19.95 -16.38 -7.76
CA VAL A 35 21.39 -16.14 -7.53
C VAL A 35 21.71 -14.73 -7.03
N MET A 36 20.79 -13.78 -7.20
CA MET A 36 20.92 -12.39 -6.78
C MET A 36 20.29 -12.12 -5.40
N PHE A 37 19.69 -13.13 -4.76
CA PHE A 37 19.20 -12.97 -3.40
C PHE A 37 20.36 -12.88 -2.42
N PRO A 38 20.30 -11.95 -1.45
CA PRO A 38 21.15 -12.01 -0.26
C PRO A 38 21.08 -13.39 0.38
N LYS A 39 22.19 -13.83 0.98
CA LYS A 39 22.26 -15.13 1.67
C LYS A 39 22.65 -14.93 3.12
N SER A 40 22.09 -15.73 4.01
CA SER A 40 22.54 -15.85 5.40
C SER A 40 23.95 -16.46 5.46
N LYS A 41 24.53 -16.49 6.67
CA LYS A 41 25.87 -17.05 6.91
C LYS A 41 26.01 -18.52 6.48
N ASP A 42 24.92 -19.28 6.53
CA ASP A 42 24.86 -20.69 6.11
C ASP A 42 24.50 -20.87 4.62
N GLY A 43 24.32 -19.77 3.88
CA GLY A 43 24.03 -19.79 2.45
C GLY A 43 22.54 -19.82 2.09
N THR A 44 21.63 -19.82 3.08
CA THR A 44 20.18 -19.78 2.83
C THR A 44 19.78 -18.46 2.17
N PRO A 45 19.08 -18.47 1.02
CA PRO A 45 18.59 -17.25 0.39
C PRO A 45 17.60 -16.51 1.30
N MET A 46 17.75 -15.21 1.40
CA MET A 46 16.89 -14.31 2.17
C MET A 46 16.36 -13.21 1.27
N GLY A 47 15.07 -12.92 1.42
CA GLY A 47 14.42 -11.88 0.65
C GLY A 47 12.98 -11.69 1.12
N PRO A 48 12.34 -10.62 0.64
CA PRO A 48 10.94 -10.33 0.96
C PRO A 48 9.99 -11.36 0.34
N LEU A 49 8.82 -11.53 0.96
CA LEU A 49 7.74 -12.37 0.39
C LEU A 49 7.33 -11.90 -1.02
N THR A 50 7.43 -10.60 -1.31
CA THR A 50 7.09 -10.06 -2.63
C THR A 50 7.97 -10.58 -3.77
N GLN A 51 9.13 -11.18 -3.44
CA GLN A 51 10.03 -11.86 -4.38
C GLN A 51 9.78 -13.38 -4.47
N ILE A 52 8.75 -13.92 -3.80
CA ILE A 52 8.47 -15.36 -3.76
C ILE A 52 8.25 -15.95 -5.15
N SER A 53 7.66 -15.17 -6.06
CA SER A 53 7.47 -15.57 -7.45
C SER A 53 8.79 -15.92 -8.13
N SER A 54 9.90 -15.26 -7.77
CA SER A 54 11.24 -15.58 -8.26
C SER A 54 11.86 -16.80 -7.59
N ALA A 55 11.40 -17.16 -6.39
CA ALA A 55 11.86 -18.33 -5.63
C ALA A 55 11.08 -19.62 -6.02
N VAL A 56 9.79 -19.51 -6.32
CA VAL A 56 8.92 -20.61 -6.80
C VAL A 56 9.21 -21.00 -8.26
N SER A 57 10.05 -20.21 -8.94
CA SER A 57 10.53 -20.30 -10.32
C SER A 57 11.20 -21.61 -10.79
N TYR A 58 11.18 -22.70 -10.02
CA TYR A 58 11.69 -23.99 -10.49
C TYR A 58 10.74 -24.75 -11.43
N SER A 59 9.48 -24.30 -11.59
CA SER A 59 8.53 -24.85 -12.57
C SER A 59 8.42 -23.94 -13.80
N MET A 60 9.10 -24.30 -14.90
CA MET A 60 8.98 -23.63 -16.21
C MET A 60 7.51 -23.54 -16.66
N VAL A 61 6.70 -24.56 -16.34
CA VAL A 61 5.26 -24.62 -16.65
C VAL A 61 4.47 -23.49 -15.95
N LEU A 62 4.77 -23.23 -14.68
CA LEU A 62 4.08 -22.17 -13.93
C LEU A 62 4.50 -20.78 -14.44
N LYS A 63 5.76 -20.60 -14.84
CA LYS A 63 6.24 -19.36 -15.48
C LYS A 63 5.53 -19.09 -16.79
N THR A 64 5.45 -20.08 -17.68
CA THR A 64 4.74 -19.94 -18.95
C THR A 64 3.27 -19.62 -18.74
N LEU A 65 2.61 -20.28 -17.79
CA LEU A 65 1.22 -19.99 -17.43
C LEU A 65 1.03 -18.54 -16.97
N MET A 66 1.84 -18.08 -16.00
CA MET A 66 1.75 -16.72 -15.47
C MET A 66 2.09 -15.65 -16.51
N SER A 67 3.10 -15.89 -17.37
CA SER A 67 3.44 -14.98 -18.47
C SER A 67 2.37 -14.92 -19.57
N THR A 68 1.54 -15.96 -19.73
CA THR A 68 0.42 -15.93 -20.69
C THR A 68 -0.70 -15.01 -20.22
N PHE A 69 -0.87 -14.83 -18.90
CA PHE A 69 -1.89 -13.94 -18.33
C PHE A 69 -1.37 -12.54 -18.00
N ASN A 70 -0.06 -12.37 -17.79
CA ASN A 70 0.55 -11.08 -17.48
C ASN A 70 0.94 -10.28 -18.74
N THR A 71 1.13 -8.97 -18.57
CA THR A 71 1.60 -8.08 -19.66
C THR A 71 3.10 -8.20 -19.96
N VAL A 72 3.89 -8.86 -19.11
CA VAL A 72 5.36 -8.88 -19.19
C VAL A 72 5.93 -10.29 -19.02
N PRO A 73 6.92 -10.70 -19.85
CA PRO A 73 7.70 -11.92 -19.59
C PRO A 73 8.51 -11.79 -18.30
N LEU A 74 8.24 -12.67 -17.33
CA LEU A 74 8.85 -12.59 -15.99
C LEU A 74 10.38 -12.78 -16.02
N ASP A 75 10.88 -13.61 -16.93
CA ASP A 75 12.32 -13.88 -17.08
C ASP A 75 13.12 -12.65 -17.50
N LEU A 76 12.50 -11.69 -18.21
CA LEU A 76 13.15 -10.44 -18.60
C LEU A 76 13.23 -9.49 -17.40
N ILE A 77 12.15 -9.36 -16.64
CA ILE A 77 12.11 -8.46 -15.48
C ILE A 77 13.07 -8.93 -14.37
N GLU A 78 13.19 -10.24 -14.13
CA GLU A 78 14.10 -10.80 -13.13
C GLU A 78 15.59 -10.49 -13.38
N ARG A 79 15.95 -10.05 -14.59
CA ARG A 79 17.32 -9.68 -14.99
C ARG A 79 17.63 -8.20 -14.75
N ILE A 80 16.63 -7.36 -14.51
CA ILE A 80 16.81 -5.93 -14.27
C ILE A 80 17.10 -5.74 -12.78
N ALA A 81 18.32 -5.32 -12.46
CA ALA A 81 18.77 -5.16 -11.07
C ALA A 81 18.21 -3.89 -10.42
N ASP A 82 18.15 -2.79 -11.18
CA ASP A 82 17.63 -1.50 -10.73
C ASP A 82 16.10 -1.50 -10.66
N THR A 83 15.56 -1.00 -9.54
CA THR A 83 14.12 -1.10 -9.28
C THR A 83 13.34 -0.10 -10.10
N THR A 84 13.84 1.12 -10.26
CA THR A 84 13.18 2.18 -11.04
C THR A 84 13.15 1.81 -12.52
N THR A 85 14.26 1.33 -13.09
CA THR A 85 14.31 0.79 -14.45
C THR A 85 13.36 -0.38 -14.62
N SER A 86 13.26 -1.28 -13.64
CA SER A 86 12.34 -2.43 -13.70
C SER A 86 10.87 -1.98 -13.72
N ILE A 87 10.50 -1.02 -12.88
CA ILE A 87 9.16 -0.43 -12.87
C ILE A 87 8.87 0.26 -14.21
N PHE A 88 9.79 1.10 -14.69
CA PHE A 88 9.64 1.79 -15.98
C PHE A 88 9.41 0.81 -17.13
N VAL A 89 10.23 -0.24 -17.24
CA VAL A 89 10.10 -1.25 -18.30
C VAL A 89 8.74 -1.95 -18.22
N GLN A 90 8.28 -2.34 -17.04
CA GLN A 90 6.96 -2.94 -16.85
C GLN A 90 5.82 -1.97 -17.23
N LEU A 91 5.96 -0.68 -16.92
CA LEU A 91 5.00 0.35 -17.28
C LEU A 91 4.91 0.55 -18.80
N VAL A 92 6.03 0.49 -19.53
CA VAL A 92 6.03 0.50 -21.00
C VAL A 92 5.26 -0.69 -21.57
N PHE A 93 5.49 -1.90 -21.04
CA PHE A 93 4.77 -3.10 -21.50
C PHE A 93 3.26 -3.03 -21.23
N VAL A 94 2.84 -2.63 -20.02
CA VAL A 94 1.39 -2.51 -19.71
C VAL A 94 0.72 -1.40 -20.51
N LEU A 95 1.39 -0.26 -20.72
CA LEU A 95 0.88 0.82 -21.55
C LEU A 95 0.76 0.41 -23.02
N ALA A 96 1.66 -0.45 -23.51
CA ALA A 96 1.59 -1.00 -24.86
C ALA A 96 0.39 -1.93 -25.09
N VAL A 97 -0.21 -2.49 -24.03
CA VAL A 97 -1.40 -3.35 -24.12
C VAL A 97 -2.67 -2.49 -24.01
N PRO A 98 -3.65 -2.63 -24.93
CA PRO A 98 -4.83 -1.77 -24.95
C PRO A 98 -5.90 -2.22 -23.95
N ASN A 99 -5.97 -3.54 -23.70
CA ASN A 99 -7.02 -4.17 -22.89
C ASN A 99 -6.39 -4.96 -21.74
N ILE A 100 -6.29 -4.32 -20.57
CA ILE A 100 -5.96 -5.01 -19.32
C ILE A 100 -7.21 -5.21 -18.47
N PHE A 101 -7.24 -6.31 -17.73
CA PHE A 101 -8.36 -6.67 -16.86
C PHE A 101 -8.28 -5.98 -15.50
N SER A 102 -7.08 -5.94 -14.90
CA SER A 102 -6.87 -5.35 -13.57
C SER A 102 -5.53 -4.64 -13.47
N TYR A 103 -5.49 -3.55 -12.69
CA TYR A 103 -4.28 -2.81 -12.33
C TYR A 103 -4.02 -3.02 -10.83
N THR A 104 -3.11 -3.94 -10.50
CA THR A 104 -2.92 -4.42 -9.12
C THR A 104 -1.51 -4.17 -8.62
N ILE A 105 -1.38 -3.45 -7.51
CA ILE A 105 -0.10 -3.16 -6.85
C ILE A 105 -0.28 -3.36 -5.35
N ILE A 106 0.63 -4.08 -4.69
CA ILE A 106 0.40 -4.56 -3.31
C ILE A 106 0.13 -3.43 -2.32
N PHE A 107 0.94 -2.37 -2.31
CA PHE A 107 0.82 -1.27 -1.35
C PHE A 107 0.49 0.06 -2.03
N ALA A 108 -0.34 0.87 -1.35
CA ALA A 108 -0.83 2.15 -1.87
C ALA A 108 0.28 3.15 -2.26
N PRO A 109 1.39 3.32 -1.51
CA PRO A 109 2.48 4.20 -1.93
C PRO A 109 3.12 3.77 -3.25
N ALA A 110 3.36 2.47 -3.42
CA ALA A 110 3.87 1.94 -4.69
C ALA A 110 2.86 2.13 -5.82
N PHE A 111 1.56 2.01 -5.54
CA PHE A 111 0.51 2.26 -6.51
C PHE A 111 0.58 3.70 -7.04
N ILE A 112 0.59 4.68 -6.12
CA ILE A 112 0.70 6.10 -6.46
C ILE A 112 2.01 6.36 -7.21
N HIS A 113 3.13 5.81 -6.73
CA HIS A 113 4.44 5.97 -7.35
C HIS A 113 4.45 5.52 -8.82
N THR A 114 3.83 4.39 -9.15
CA THR A 114 3.74 3.97 -10.56
C THR A 114 2.98 4.95 -11.44
N ILE A 115 1.92 5.58 -10.91
CA ILE A 115 1.15 6.59 -11.64
C ILE A 115 1.99 7.86 -11.80
N LYS A 116 2.71 8.29 -10.77
CA LYS A 116 3.64 9.42 -10.86
C LYS A 116 4.72 9.18 -11.92
N ILE A 117 5.27 7.97 -12.01
CA ILE A 117 6.22 7.62 -13.08
C ILE A 117 5.54 7.70 -14.47
N ILE A 118 4.29 7.27 -14.62
CA ILE A 118 3.55 7.45 -15.88
C ILE A 118 3.39 8.95 -16.18
N GLU A 119 2.92 9.76 -15.22
CA GLU A 119 2.68 11.19 -15.40
C GLU A 119 3.95 11.97 -15.75
N GLU A 120 5.10 11.58 -15.19
CA GLU A 120 6.38 12.27 -15.40
C GLU A 120 7.10 11.81 -16.67
N TYR A 121 7.05 10.51 -16.98
CA TYR A 121 7.83 9.91 -18.08
C TYR A 121 6.99 9.39 -19.25
N PHE A 122 5.72 9.79 -19.38
CA PHE A 122 4.85 9.31 -20.46
C PHE A 122 5.42 9.60 -21.86
N GLU A 123 6.19 10.67 -22.05
CA GLU A 123 6.82 10.99 -23.35
C GLU A 123 7.88 9.96 -23.72
N GLU A 124 8.79 9.63 -22.79
CA GLU A 124 9.80 8.59 -22.98
C GLU A 124 9.15 7.22 -23.20
N MET A 125 8.12 6.89 -22.41
CA MET A 125 7.38 5.65 -22.57
C MET A 125 6.69 5.57 -23.93
N SER A 126 6.05 6.66 -24.36
CA SER A 126 5.37 6.74 -25.66
C SER A 126 6.35 6.61 -26.83
N LEU A 127 7.57 7.15 -26.70
CA LEU A 127 8.64 6.94 -27.68
C LEU A 127 9.12 5.48 -27.69
N CYS A 128 9.32 4.88 -26.52
CA CYS A 128 9.69 3.46 -26.44
C CYS A 128 8.66 2.57 -27.12
N ILE A 129 7.36 2.86 -26.93
CA ILE A 129 6.27 2.13 -27.59
C ILE A 129 6.27 2.43 -29.09
N SER A 130 6.29 3.69 -29.52
CA SER A 130 6.17 4.04 -30.94
C SER A 130 7.34 3.55 -31.80
N SER A 131 8.53 3.34 -31.23
CA SER A 131 9.69 2.77 -31.92
C SER A 131 9.98 1.29 -31.58
N ALA A 132 9.30 0.74 -30.56
CA ALA A 132 9.61 -0.56 -29.96
C ALA A 132 11.08 -0.65 -29.51
N ASN A 133 11.62 0.46 -28.98
CA ASN A 133 13.01 0.56 -28.56
C ASN A 133 13.13 1.26 -27.19
N PHE A 134 13.64 0.54 -26.20
CA PHE A 134 13.92 1.07 -24.87
C PHE A 134 15.11 2.03 -24.80
N ASP A 135 15.90 2.19 -25.87
CA ASP A 135 17.00 3.18 -25.91
C ASP A 135 16.52 4.62 -25.79
N HIS A 136 15.22 4.90 -25.94
CA HIS A 136 14.67 6.23 -25.65
C HIS A 136 14.63 6.53 -24.15
N SER A 137 14.62 5.51 -23.29
CA SER A 137 14.58 5.67 -21.84
C SER A 137 15.95 5.97 -21.25
N VAL A 138 16.05 7.05 -20.47
CA VAL A 138 17.27 7.35 -19.67
C VAL A 138 17.58 6.19 -18.73
N PHE A 139 16.57 5.67 -18.03
CA PHE A 139 16.71 4.57 -17.07
C PHE A 139 17.29 3.29 -17.69
N VAL A 140 16.87 2.94 -18.91
CA VAL A 140 17.37 1.73 -19.58
C VAL A 140 18.77 1.97 -20.17
N ARG A 141 19.05 3.17 -20.70
CA ARG A 141 20.39 3.50 -21.20
C ARG A 141 21.44 3.41 -20.10
N ASP A 142 21.14 3.98 -18.94
CA ASP A 142 22.12 4.16 -17.86
C ASP A 142 22.29 2.90 -17.00
N ASN A 143 21.21 2.13 -16.77
CA ASN A 143 21.24 0.99 -15.85
C ASN A 143 21.34 -0.39 -16.53
N ILE A 144 21.21 -0.48 -17.87
CA ILE A 144 21.35 -1.75 -18.60
C ILE A 144 22.52 -1.66 -19.59
N CYS A 145 23.67 -2.24 -19.24
CA CYS A 145 24.85 -2.24 -20.13
C CYS A 145 24.85 -3.40 -21.16
N ASP A 146 24.11 -4.47 -20.90
CA ASP A 146 24.08 -5.65 -21.77
C ASP A 146 23.27 -5.38 -23.05
N LEU A 147 23.99 -5.16 -24.16
CA LEU A 147 23.41 -4.92 -25.48
C LEU A 147 22.55 -6.09 -25.97
N LYS A 148 22.92 -7.34 -25.67
CA LYS A 148 22.12 -8.51 -26.07
C LYS A 148 20.79 -8.52 -25.33
N PHE A 149 20.80 -8.17 -24.05
CA PHE A 149 19.59 -8.05 -23.26
C PHE A 149 18.68 -6.90 -23.74
N LYS A 150 19.24 -5.76 -24.13
CA LYS A 150 18.46 -4.67 -24.74
C LYS A 150 17.75 -5.11 -26.02
N VAL A 151 18.46 -5.80 -26.91
CA VAL A 151 17.86 -6.37 -28.14
C VAL A 151 16.73 -7.34 -27.80
N GLU A 152 16.89 -8.16 -26.76
CA GLU A 152 15.87 -9.09 -26.30
C GLU A 152 14.63 -8.37 -25.74
N LEU A 153 14.81 -7.32 -24.93
CA LEU A 153 13.73 -6.47 -24.42
C LEU A 153 12.96 -5.77 -25.55
N ASN A 154 13.67 -5.18 -26.51
CA ASN A 154 13.08 -4.52 -27.67
C ASN A 154 12.28 -5.50 -28.53
N ARG A 155 12.83 -6.70 -28.75
CA ARG A 155 12.13 -7.77 -29.47
C ARG A 155 10.85 -8.16 -28.75
N ALA A 156 10.88 -8.36 -27.44
CA ALA A 156 9.70 -8.74 -26.66
C ALA A 156 8.60 -7.66 -26.72
N LEU A 157 8.97 -6.36 -26.62
CA LEU A 157 8.01 -5.27 -26.79
C LEU A 157 7.39 -5.24 -28.19
N ASN A 158 8.20 -5.48 -29.22
CA ASN A 158 7.71 -5.58 -30.60
C ASN A 158 6.78 -6.79 -30.80
N GLU A 159 7.08 -7.95 -30.22
CA GLU A 159 6.24 -9.15 -30.28
C GLU A 159 4.86 -8.90 -29.64
N VAL A 160 4.82 -8.32 -28.43
CA VAL A 160 3.57 -7.97 -27.74
C VAL A 160 2.70 -7.04 -28.58
N THR A 161 3.30 -6.06 -29.23
CA THR A 161 2.57 -5.03 -29.99
C THR A 161 2.17 -5.49 -31.40
N ILE A 162 2.85 -6.49 -31.97
CA ILE A 162 2.44 -7.14 -33.21
C ILE A 162 1.06 -7.78 -33.05
N GLU A 163 0.76 -8.37 -31.89
CA GLU A 163 -0.57 -8.96 -31.58
C GLU A 163 -1.72 -7.96 -31.79
N TYR A 164 -1.45 -6.66 -31.64
CA TYR A 164 -2.46 -5.59 -31.71
C TYR A 164 -2.40 -4.76 -33.00
N GLY A 165 -1.57 -5.13 -33.98
CA GLY A 165 -1.47 -4.43 -35.27
C GLY A 165 -0.12 -3.77 -35.58
N GLY A 166 0.92 -4.07 -34.79
CA GLY A 166 2.30 -3.71 -35.10
C GLY A 166 2.55 -2.20 -35.14
N LEU A 167 3.27 -1.70 -36.15
CA LEU A 167 3.72 -0.30 -36.21
C LEU A 167 2.57 0.70 -36.14
N LYS A 168 1.51 0.49 -36.92
CA LYS A 168 0.35 1.39 -36.95
C LYS A 168 -0.29 1.50 -35.56
N TYR A 169 -0.53 0.36 -34.93
CA TYR A 169 -1.04 0.29 -33.56
C TYR A 169 -0.11 1.02 -32.58
N ARG A 170 1.21 0.80 -32.64
CA ARG A 170 2.17 1.43 -31.73
C ARG A 170 2.16 2.97 -31.84
N GLN A 171 2.00 3.50 -33.05
CA GLN A 171 1.88 4.94 -33.28
C GLN A 171 0.60 5.50 -32.65
N GLU A 172 -0.55 4.90 -32.99
CA GLU A 172 -1.87 5.31 -32.46
C GLU A 172 -1.92 5.19 -30.92
N ARG A 173 -1.36 4.11 -30.36
CA ARG A 173 -1.32 3.89 -28.91
C ARG A 173 -0.43 4.90 -28.20
N ALA A 174 0.73 5.22 -28.75
CA ALA A 174 1.61 6.24 -28.19
C ALA A 174 0.96 7.63 -28.20
N GLU A 175 0.25 7.98 -29.27
CA GLU A 175 -0.51 9.23 -29.35
C GLU A 175 -1.66 9.27 -28.34
N HIS A 176 -2.39 8.16 -28.16
CA HIS A 176 -3.42 8.03 -27.13
C HIS A 176 -2.86 8.26 -25.72
N ILE A 177 -1.73 7.62 -25.39
CA ILE A 177 -1.08 7.77 -24.07
C ILE A 177 -0.70 9.23 -23.83
N ARG A 178 -0.03 9.89 -24.79
CA ARG A 178 0.31 11.31 -24.68
C ARG A 178 -0.92 12.17 -24.45
N LYS A 179 -1.96 11.98 -25.27
CA LYS A 179 -3.20 12.75 -25.17
C LYS A 179 -3.84 12.62 -23.78
N GLU A 180 -3.92 11.42 -23.23
CA GLU A 180 -4.57 11.20 -21.93
C GLU A 180 -3.71 11.65 -20.73
N CYS A 181 -2.38 11.58 -20.83
CA CYS A 181 -1.46 12.07 -19.79
C CYS A 181 -1.31 13.61 -19.81
N LEU A 182 -1.49 14.26 -20.97
CA LEU A 182 -1.49 15.74 -21.07
C LEU A 182 -2.71 16.38 -20.41
N ARG A 183 -3.79 15.63 -20.20
CA ARG A 183 -4.99 16.06 -19.47
C ARG A 183 -4.75 16.08 -17.96
N LYS A 184 -3.87 16.99 -17.55
CA LYS A 184 -3.52 17.21 -16.14
C LYS A 184 -4.77 17.60 -15.34
N ASN A 185 -4.82 17.16 -14.09
CA ASN A 185 -5.89 17.46 -13.14
C ASN A 185 -7.28 16.91 -13.51
N GLU A 186 -7.37 16.01 -14.49
CA GLU A 186 -8.60 15.23 -14.72
C GLU A 186 -8.56 13.88 -13.98
N PRO A 187 -9.61 13.49 -13.24
CA PRO A 187 -9.67 12.21 -12.55
C PRO A 187 -9.83 11.03 -13.51
N GLY A 188 -9.43 9.84 -13.07
CA GLY A 188 -9.66 8.59 -13.78
C GLY A 188 -8.62 8.23 -14.83
N ILE A 189 -7.37 8.67 -14.68
CA ILE A 189 -6.28 8.38 -15.63
C ILE A 189 -6.19 6.89 -15.99
N LEU A 190 -6.39 5.97 -15.03
CA LEU A 190 -6.36 4.54 -15.29
C LEU A 190 -7.45 4.10 -16.29
N HIS A 191 -8.68 4.58 -16.11
CA HIS A 191 -9.78 4.24 -16.99
C HIS A 191 -9.70 4.96 -18.35
N ARG A 192 -9.08 6.15 -18.41
CA ARG A 192 -8.78 6.84 -19.68
C ARG A 192 -7.71 6.11 -20.50
N LEU A 193 -6.67 5.60 -19.84
CA LEU A 193 -5.63 4.79 -20.48
C LEU A 193 -6.15 3.40 -20.88
N TRP A 194 -7.03 2.82 -20.07
CA TRP A 194 -7.63 1.50 -20.28
C TRP A 194 -9.15 1.51 -20.05
N PRO A 195 -9.94 1.79 -21.10
CA PRO A 195 -11.40 1.83 -21.00
C PRO A 195 -12.06 0.49 -20.63
N THR A 196 -11.36 -0.65 -20.81
CA THR A 196 -11.89 -1.98 -20.45
C THR A 196 -11.44 -2.47 -19.08
N LEU A 197 -10.74 -1.64 -18.31
CA LEU A 197 -10.19 -2.01 -17.00
C LEU A 197 -11.33 -2.32 -16.03
N ALA A 198 -11.36 -3.53 -15.48
CA ALA A 198 -12.45 -3.99 -14.64
C ALA A 198 -12.34 -3.49 -13.19
N PHE A 199 -11.12 -3.40 -12.66
CA PHE A 199 -10.85 -2.87 -11.32
C PHE A 199 -9.38 -2.47 -11.13
N ALA A 200 -9.13 -1.63 -10.13
CA ALA A 200 -7.82 -1.40 -9.54
C ALA A 200 -7.76 -2.06 -8.16
N SER A 201 -6.62 -2.61 -7.77
CA SER A 201 -6.45 -3.28 -6.48
C SER A 201 -5.16 -2.88 -5.78
N THR A 202 -5.28 -2.52 -4.50
CA THR A 202 -4.13 -2.26 -3.62
C THR A 202 -4.52 -2.34 -2.15
N THR A 203 -3.55 -2.35 -1.23
CA THR A 203 -3.85 -2.38 0.21
C THR A 203 -4.34 -1.01 0.63
N ILE A 204 -5.61 -0.92 1.03
CA ILE A 204 -6.29 0.33 1.42
C ILE A 204 -6.84 0.30 2.85
N GLY A 205 -6.50 -0.73 3.64
CA GLY A 205 -6.89 -0.87 5.05
C GLY A 205 -5.85 -0.30 6.02
N ALA A 206 -6.25 -0.13 7.28
CA ALA A 206 -5.42 0.40 8.37
C ALA A 206 -4.67 1.69 7.94
N SER A 207 -3.34 1.67 8.00
CA SER A 207 -2.46 2.83 7.73
C SER A 207 -2.50 3.37 6.31
N PHE A 208 -3.06 2.60 5.37
CA PHE A 208 -3.17 2.98 3.97
C PHE A 208 -4.47 3.72 3.62
N THR A 209 -5.39 3.86 4.58
CA THR A 209 -6.71 4.47 4.35
C THR A 209 -6.61 5.93 3.85
N MET A 210 -5.55 6.65 4.22
CA MET A 210 -5.32 8.04 3.78
C MET A 210 -5.07 8.18 2.28
N TYR A 211 -4.37 7.22 1.66
CA TYR A 211 -4.11 7.23 0.22
C TYR A 211 -5.35 6.90 -0.61
N LYS A 212 -6.44 6.46 0.03
CA LYS A 212 -7.65 6.00 -0.65
C LYS A 212 -8.27 7.07 -1.54
N ASN A 213 -8.28 8.33 -1.10
CA ASN A 213 -8.88 9.43 -1.88
C ASN A 213 -8.03 9.73 -3.12
N GLU A 214 -6.71 9.79 -2.99
CA GLU A 214 -5.80 9.99 -4.12
C GLU A 214 -5.88 8.84 -5.13
N ILE A 215 -5.91 7.59 -4.65
CA ILE A 215 -6.04 6.43 -5.53
C ILE A 215 -7.42 6.41 -6.22
N LYS A 216 -8.49 6.77 -5.50
CA LYS A 216 -9.83 6.93 -6.09
C LYS A 216 -9.84 8.01 -7.16
N TYR A 217 -9.11 9.11 -6.96
CA TYR A 217 -8.96 10.15 -7.97
C TYR A 217 -8.34 9.58 -9.26
N TYR A 218 -7.29 8.76 -9.17
CA TYR A 218 -6.72 8.10 -10.34
C TYR A 218 -7.62 7.04 -10.98
N CYS A 219 -8.49 6.39 -10.19
CA CYS A 219 -9.49 5.44 -10.67
C CYS A 219 -10.67 6.15 -11.37
N GLY A 220 -11.06 7.33 -10.88
CA GLY A 220 -12.28 8.02 -11.28
C GLY A 220 -13.54 7.28 -10.81
N ASP A 221 -14.71 7.78 -11.21
CA ASP A 221 -15.99 7.30 -10.69
C ASP A 221 -16.39 5.90 -11.18
N LYS A 222 -15.85 5.49 -12.32
CA LYS A 222 -16.28 4.27 -13.02
C LYS A 222 -15.47 3.04 -12.64
N LEU A 223 -14.24 3.21 -12.16
CA LEU A 223 -13.33 2.10 -11.88
C LEU A 223 -13.40 1.71 -10.40
N PRO A 224 -13.85 0.49 -10.07
CA PRO A 224 -13.84 0.01 -8.68
C PRO A 224 -12.42 -0.08 -8.13
N LEU A 225 -12.20 0.52 -6.96
CA LEU A 225 -11.01 0.31 -6.14
C LEU A 225 -11.28 -0.77 -5.10
N ILE A 226 -10.60 -1.90 -5.23
CA ILE A 226 -10.78 -3.09 -4.40
C ILE A 226 -9.57 -3.22 -3.45
N ASN A 227 -9.81 -3.62 -2.20
CA ASN A 227 -8.73 -3.92 -1.26
C ASN A 227 -7.94 -5.16 -1.71
N MET A 228 -6.74 -5.39 -1.19
CA MET A 228 -5.96 -6.57 -1.57
C MET A 228 -6.75 -7.85 -1.37
N LEU A 229 -6.76 -8.70 -2.40
CA LEU A 229 -7.50 -9.96 -2.38
C LEU A 229 -6.97 -10.97 -1.36
N ILE A 230 -5.73 -10.76 -0.90
CA ILE A 230 -5.00 -11.67 -0.02
C ILE A 230 -4.52 -10.89 1.20
N TYR A 231 -4.77 -11.44 2.39
CA TYR A 231 -4.13 -11.04 3.63
C TYR A 231 -2.99 -12.02 3.94
N CYS A 232 -1.75 -11.54 3.81
CA CYS A 232 -0.54 -12.33 4.05
C CYS A 232 0.60 -11.48 4.59
N GLY A 233 1.59 -12.14 5.17
CA GLY A 233 2.84 -11.55 5.66
C GLY A 233 3.99 -12.53 5.45
N SER A 234 5.22 -12.12 5.79
CA SER A 234 6.41 -12.96 5.63
C SER A 234 6.30 -14.29 6.38
N GLU A 235 5.47 -14.35 7.42
CA GLU A 235 5.22 -15.51 8.24
C GLU A 235 4.22 -16.51 7.62
N GLY A 236 3.40 -16.07 6.65
CA GLY A 236 2.50 -16.94 5.91
C GLY A 236 1.27 -16.27 5.27
N PHE A 237 0.38 -17.12 4.75
CA PHE A 237 -0.94 -16.72 4.25
C PHE A 237 -1.97 -16.82 5.38
N TYR A 238 -2.72 -15.73 5.60
CA TYR A 238 -3.69 -15.65 6.69
C TYR A 238 -5.13 -15.71 6.22
N GLY A 239 -5.42 -15.16 5.04
CA GLY A 239 -6.81 -15.01 4.62
C GLY A 239 -7.00 -14.41 3.24
N SER A 240 -8.26 -14.32 2.83
CA SER A 240 -8.68 -13.72 1.56
C SER A 240 -9.81 -12.72 1.77
N LEU A 241 -9.87 -11.70 0.91
CA LEU A 241 -10.93 -10.70 0.95
C LEU A 241 -12.30 -11.39 0.84
N ALA A 242 -13.25 -10.99 1.69
CA ALA A 242 -14.57 -11.61 1.74
C ALA A 242 -15.47 -11.11 0.62
N SER A 243 -15.43 -9.82 0.35
CA SER A 243 -16.21 -9.15 -0.71
C SER A 243 -15.44 -7.97 -1.25
N ILE A 244 -15.51 -7.76 -2.57
CA ILE A 244 -14.86 -6.62 -3.23
C ILE A 244 -15.46 -5.26 -2.82
N HIS A 245 -16.63 -5.26 -2.19
CA HIS A 245 -17.32 -4.06 -1.73
C HIS A 245 -16.95 -3.68 -0.29
N THR A 246 -16.21 -4.54 0.42
CA THR A 246 -15.87 -4.38 1.83
C THR A 246 -14.36 -4.48 2.03
N ASN A 247 -13.90 -4.13 3.24
CA ASN A 247 -12.51 -4.35 3.67
C ASN A 247 -12.38 -5.59 4.57
N GLU A 248 -13.39 -6.46 4.56
CA GLU A 248 -13.46 -7.65 5.41
C GLU A 248 -12.73 -8.82 4.78
N TYR A 249 -12.08 -9.65 5.60
CA TYR A 249 -11.36 -10.84 5.20
C TYR A 249 -11.92 -12.08 5.90
N PHE A 250 -11.88 -13.20 5.19
CA PHE A 250 -11.95 -14.53 5.79
C PHE A 250 -10.55 -14.96 6.23
N LEU A 251 -10.41 -15.44 7.46
CA LEU A 251 -9.21 -16.17 7.87
C LEU A 251 -9.22 -17.58 7.30
N SER A 252 -8.05 -18.08 6.89
CA SER A 252 -7.84 -19.39 6.29
C SER A 252 -7.31 -20.39 7.33
N PRO A 253 -8.17 -21.21 7.95
CA PRO A 253 -7.74 -22.18 8.96
C PRO A 253 -6.93 -23.35 8.37
N ILE A 254 -6.79 -23.44 7.05
CA ILE A 254 -6.05 -24.50 6.35
C ILE A 254 -4.54 -24.28 6.47
N SER A 255 -4.09 -23.03 6.36
CA SER A 255 -2.65 -22.68 6.28
C SER A 255 -2.05 -22.28 7.62
N THR A 256 -2.89 -21.78 8.54
CA THR A 256 -2.45 -21.15 9.78
C THR A 256 -3.47 -21.46 10.87
N PHE A 257 -2.99 -21.86 12.04
CA PHE A 257 -3.81 -21.93 13.25
C PHE A 257 -3.78 -20.56 13.95
N PHE A 258 -4.96 -20.06 14.33
CA PHE A 258 -5.14 -18.73 14.91
C PHE A 258 -5.58 -18.80 16.36
N GLU A 259 -4.87 -18.06 17.18
CA GLU A 259 -5.22 -17.67 18.54
C GLU A 259 -5.37 -16.14 18.60
N PHE A 260 -6.14 -15.65 19.57
CA PHE A 260 -6.51 -14.24 19.65
C PHE A 260 -6.25 -13.72 21.07
N ILE A 261 -5.46 -12.67 21.21
CA ILE A 261 -5.29 -11.94 22.48
C ILE A 261 -6.25 -10.76 22.46
N LYS A 262 -7.07 -10.58 23.50
CA LYS A 262 -7.95 -9.39 23.59
C LYS A 262 -7.11 -8.11 23.64
N GLU A 263 -7.59 -7.04 23.01
CA GLU A 263 -6.87 -5.74 22.96
C GLU A 263 -6.44 -5.21 24.34
N GLU A 264 -7.28 -5.41 25.36
CA GLU A 264 -7.00 -5.05 26.76
C GLU A 264 -5.83 -5.83 27.36
N ASP A 265 -5.60 -7.07 26.91
CA ASP A 265 -4.62 -8.00 27.47
C ASP A 265 -3.27 -7.98 26.73
N ILE A 266 -3.17 -7.34 25.55
CA ILE A 266 -1.98 -7.34 24.67
C ILE A 266 -0.64 -7.11 25.41
N HIS A 267 -0.61 -6.22 26.39
CA HIS A 267 0.63 -5.82 27.08
C HIS A 267 0.94 -6.64 28.32
N GLN A 268 0.12 -7.63 28.66
CA GLN A 268 0.45 -8.57 29.72
C GLN A 268 1.70 -9.38 29.35
N SER A 269 2.47 -9.79 30.35
CA SER A 269 3.67 -10.62 30.13
C SER A 269 3.34 -12.00 29.55
N GLN A 270 2.19 -12.55 29.95
CA GLN A 270 1.65 -13.82 29.44
C GLN A 270 0.14 -13.68 29.24
N PRO A 271 -0.30 -13.01 28.17
CA PRO A 271 -1.71 -12.82 27.91
C PRO A 271 -2.38 -14.16 27.63
N LYS A 272 -3.63 -14.29 28.07
CA LYS A 272 -4.47 -15.42 27.67
C LYS A 272 -4.91 -15.23 26.22
N THR A 273 -4.97 -16.34 25.50
CA THR A 273 -5.52 -16.39 24.16
C THR A 273 -6.91 -17.01 24.20
N VAL A 274 -7.74 -16.61 23.26
CA VAL A 274 -9.02 -17.24 22.94
C VAL A 274 -8.96 -17.82 21.53
N LEU A 275 -9.83 -18.77 21.23
CA LEU A 275 -9.95 -19.41 19.93
C LEU A 275 -10.89 -18.61 19.01
N ILE A 276 -10.85 -18.93 17.71
CA ILE A 276 -11.70 -18.28 16.69
C ILE A 276 -13.20 -18.38 16.99
N SER A 277 -13.64 -19.41 17.71
CA SER A 277 -15.03 -19.59 18.13
C SER A 277 -15.47 -18.65 19.26
N GLU A 278 -14.52 -18.09 19.99
CA GLU A 278 -14.74 -17.31 21.22
C GLU A 278 -14.66 -15.80 20.99
N ILE A 279 -14.15 -15.35 19.84
CA ILE A 279 -14.13 -13.92 19.51
C ILE A 279 -15.56 -13.40 19.28
N MET A 280 -15.74 -12.10 19.44
CA MET A 280 -17.05 -11.45 19.40
C MET A 280 -17.04 -10.24 18.45
N PRO A 281 -18.13 -10.01 17.68
CA PRO A 281 -18.28 -8.82 16.86
C PRO A 281 -18.13 -7.53 17.66
N GLY A 282 -17.47 -6.53 17.07
CA GLY A 282 -17.19 -5.23 17.69
C GLY A 282 -15.98 -5.21 18.62
N ASN A 283 -15.37 -6.37 18.91
CA ASN A 283 -14.17 -6.45 19.73
C ASN A 283 -12.90 -6.59 18.88
N ARG A 284 -11.79 -6.13 19.46
CA ARG A 284 -10.46 -6.17 18.85
C ARG A 284 -9.56 -7.23 19.49
N TYR A 285 -8.73 -7.83 18.64
CA TYR A 285 -7.83 -8.89 19.04
C TYR A 285 -6.50 -8.81 18.30
N GLU A 286 -5.39 -9.04 19.00
CA GLU A 286 -4.10 -9.31 18.34
C GLU A 286 -4.05 -10.76 17.87
N LEU A 287 -3.59 -10.95 16.62
CA LEU A 287 -3.38 -12.25 16.03
C LEU A 287 -2.12 -12.93 16.57
N VAL A 288 -2.32 -14.16 17.06
CA VAL A 288 -1.28 -15.11 17.40
C VAL A 288 -1.38 -16.28 16.43
N ILE A 289 -0.29 -16.58 15.73
CA ILE A 289 -0.29 -17.56 14.64
C ILE A 289 0.61 -18.75 14.97
N THR A 290 0.17 -19.92 14.55
CA THR A 290 1.01 -21.12 14.45
C THR A 290 0.98 -21.61 13.01
N THR A 291 2.15 -21.79 12.39
CA THR A 291 2.28 -22.08 10.95
C THR A 291 3.03 -23.39 10.70
N GLU A 292 2.78 -24.03 9.56
CA GLU A 292 3.48 -25.26 9.14
C GLU A 292 5.00 -25.06 9.00
N ALA A 293 5.45 -23.82 8.77
CA ALA A 293 6.86 -23.45 8.68
C ALA A 293 7.59 -23.39 10.04
N GLY A 294 6.90 -23.69 11.15
CA GLY A 294 7.51 -23.86 12.46
C GLY A 294 7.39 -22.66 13.41
N LEU A 295 6.64 -21.62 13.05
CA LEU A 295 6.28 -20.58 14.01
C LEU A 295 5.21 -21.13 14.95
N VAL A 296 5.44 -21.04 16.26
CA VAL A 296 4.54 -21.57 17.29
C VAL A 296 4.12 -20.43 18.22
N ARG A 297 2.81 -20.18 18.28
CA ARG A 297 2.20 -19.08 19.06
C ARG A 297 2.91 -17.73 18.84
N TYR A 298 3.27 -17.47 17.59
CA TYR A 298 3.96 -16.26 17.20
C TYR A 298 3.00 -15.07 17.20
N ARG A 299 3.34 -14.04 17.97
CA ARG A 299 2.60 -12.78 18.01
C ARG A 299 2.94 -11.95 16.80
N MET A 300 2.01 -11.85 15.86
CA MET A 300 2.21 -11.09 14.62
C MET A 300 2.23 -9.58 14.87
N GLY A 301 1.57 -9.15 15.94
CA GLY A 301 1.33 -7.76 16.26
C GLY A 301 0.16 -7.15 15.48
N ASP A 302 -0.38 -7.78 14.44
CA ASP A 302 -1.57 -7.25 13.78
C ASP A 302 -2.79 -7.36 14.72
N VAL A 303 -3.45 -6.24 14.98
CA VAL A 303 -4.72 -6.16 15.70
C VAL A 303 -5.85 -6.07 14.69
N ILE A 304 -6.83 -6.95 14.84
CA ILE A 304 -7.98 -7.07 13.96
C ILE A 304 -9.27 -6.72 14.69
N ASP A 305 -10.20 -6.11 13.97
CA ASP A 305 -11.60 -6.00 14.40
C ASP A 305 -12.33 -7.26 13.94
N CYS A 306 -13.01 -7.96 14.85
CA CYS A 306 -14.05 -8.89 14.45
C CYS A 306 -15.28 -8.06 14.07
N THR A 307 -15.55 -7.87 12.78
CA THR A 307 -16.62 -6.96 12.34
C THR A 307 -17.99 -7.59 12.59
N ARG A 308 -18.14 -8.84 12.19
CA ARG A 308 -19.39 -9.62 12.28
C ARG A 308 -19.11 -11.10 12.00
N PHE A 309 -20.14 -11.92 12.14
CA PHE A 309 -20.11 -13.27 11.60
C PHE A 309 -20.78 -13.30 10.23
N LEU A 310 -20.29 -14.20 9.39
CA LEU A 310 -20.92 -14.50 8.11
C LEU A 310 -22.37 -14.96 8.34
N SER A 311 -23.27 -14.45 7.51
CA SER A 311 -24.68 -14.79 7.50
C SER A 311 -25.11 -15.30 6.13
N ARG A 312 -26.29 -15.94 6.05
CA ARG A 312 -26.87 -16.34 4.76
C ARG A 312 -27.23 -15.18 3.86
N ALA A 313 -27.48 -13.99 4.42
CA ALA A 313 -27.83 -12.81 3.65
C ALA A 313 -26.65 -12.29 2.80
N ASP A 314 -25.43 -12.71 3.11
CA ASP A 314 -24.23 -12.24 2.43
C ASP A 314 -24.00 -12.91 1.06
N ASP A 315 -24.56 -14.10 0.82
CA ASP A 315 -24.38 -14.92 -0.40
C ASP A 315 -22.90 -15.08 -0.86
N LEU A 316 -21.95 -15.00 0.08
CA LEU A 316 -20.52 -15.08 -0.23
C LEU A 316 -20.07 -16.53 -0.44
N ILE A 317 -20.54 -17.45 0.41
CA ILE A 317 -20.27 -18.88 0.28
C ILE A 317 -21.53 -19.69 0.54
N PRO A 318 -21.67 -20.87 -0.08
CA PRO A 318 -22.75 -21.80 0.27
C PRO A 318 -22.64 -22.19 1.75
N LEU A 319 -23.71 -21.97 2.51
CA LEU A 319 -23.81 -22.38 3.91
C LEU A 319 -24.77 -23.57 4.04
N PRO A 320 -24.58 -24.45 5.05
CA PRO A 320 -25.51 -25.54 5.34
C PRO A 320 -26.96 -25.05 5.47
N ALA A 321 -27.91 -25.90 5.05
CA ALA A 321 -29.34 -25.59 5.02
C ALA A 321 -29.95 -25.43 6.43
N GLU A 322 -29.37 -26.09 7.44
CA GLU A 322 -29.79 -25.99 8.83
C GLU A 322 -29.03 -24.87 9.57
N PRO A 323 -29.71 -23.89 10.19
CA PRO A 323 -29.04 -22.77 10.87
C PRO A 323 -28.10 -23.20 11.99
N ALA A 324 -28.42 -24.29 12.68
CA ALA A 324 -27.60 -24.84 13.76
C ALA A 324 -26.25 -25.42 13.27
N GLU A 325 -26.13 -25.71 11.97
CA GLU A 325 -24.93 -26.25 11.36
C GLU A 325 -24.04 -25.17 10.73
N ILE A 326 -24.47 -23.90 10.71
CA ILE A 326 -23.67 -22.81 10.17
C ILE A 326 -22.48 -22.58 11.11
N PRO A 327 -21.23 -22.82 10.66
CA PRO A 327 -20.07 -22.57 11.49
C PRO A 327 -19.96 -21.06 11.77
N ARG A 328 -19.49 -20.73 12.98
CA ARG A 328 -19.26 -19.35 13.42
C ARG A 328 -18.03 -18.79 12.70
N ILE A 329 -18.20 -18.33 11.46
CA ILE A 329 -17.13 -17.81 10.61
C ILE A 329 -17.02 -16.29 10.81
N PRO A 330 -15.98 -15.79 11.49
CA PRO A 330 -15.79 -14.35 11.64
C PRO A 330 -15.31 -13.72 10.33
N LEU A 331 -15.84 -12.53 10.08
CA LEU A 331 -15.30 -11.58 9.14
C LEU A 331 -14.48 -10.56 9.92
N ILE A 332 -13.28 -10.27 9.42
CA ILE A 332 -12.31 -9.45 10.14
C ILE A 332 -11.76 -8.34 9.26
N SER A 333 -11.43 -7.21 9.85
CA SER A 333 -10.64 -6.16 9.21
C SER A 333 -9.39 -5.88 10.01
N VAL A 334 -8.30 -5.50 9.34
CA VAL A 334 -7.07 -5.10 10.03
C VAL A 334 -7.25 -3.68 10.58
N ALA A 335 -7.14 -3.54 11.91
CA ALA A 335 -7.29 -2.28 12.60
C ALA A 335 -5.95 -1.51 12.62
N TYR A 336 -4.92 -2.09 13.22
CA TYR A 336 -3.57 -1.53 13.36
C TYR A 336 -2.54 -2.63 13.67
N ARG A 337 -1.26 -2.26 13.85
CA ARG A 337 -0.21 -3.20 14.31
C ARG A 337 0.39 -2.74 15.65
N VAL A 338 0.46 -3.63 16.63
CA VAL A 338 1.13 -3.41 17.91
C VAL A 338 2.56 -2.92 17.65
N GLY A 339 2.92 -1.81 18.29
CA GLY A 339 4.21 -1.13 18.10
C GLY A 339 4.24 -0.09 16.98
N SER A 340 3.12 0.16 16.29
CA SER A 340 2.89 1.36 15.44
C SER A 340 2.08 2.45 16.18
N LEU A 341 1.96 2.34 17.49
CA LEU A 341 1.17 3.22 18.37
C LEU A 341 2.09 4.21 19.09
N LEU A 342 1.62 5.44 19.32
CA LEU A 342 2.21 6.33 20.31
C LEU A 342 1.70 5.91 21.69
N ASP A 343 2.61 5.55 22.59
CA ASP A 343 2.25 5.10 23.94
C ASP A 343 3.40 5.35 24.91
N VAL A 344 3.14 6.10 25.98
CA VAL A 344 4.12 6.41 27.04
C VAL A 344 3.60 5.93 28.40
N PHE A 345 2.31 6.13 28.71
CA PHE A 345 1.72 5.80 30.01
C PHE A 345 0.51 4.87 29.92
N GLY A 346 0.37 4.12 28.82
CA GLY A 346 -0.70 3.16 28.61
C GLY A 346 -1.95 3.75 27.93
N GLU A 347 -1.87 4.98 27.42
CA GLU A 347 -2.95 5.62 26.67
C GLU A 347 -3.21 5.05 25.29
N LYS A 348 -2.25 4.27 24.74
CA LYS A 348 -2.41 3.55 23.46
C LYS A 348 -2.98 4.42 22.34
N THR A 349 -2.29 5.52 22.04
CA THR A 349 -2.70 6.40 20.94
C THR A 349 -2.42 5.75 19.60
N THR A 350 -3.48 5.21 19.00
CA THR A 350 -3.43 4.57 17.70
C THR A 350 -3.21 5.54 16.56
N GLU A 351 -2.71 5.01 15.45
CA GLU A 351 -2.69 5.73 14.19
C GLU A 351 -4.09 6.25 13.82
N GLN A 352 -5.15 5.48 14.09
CA GLN A 352 -6.52 5.92 13.83
C GLN A 352 -6.90 7.14 14.66
N HIS A 353 -6.49 7.21 15.93
CA HIS A 353 -6.70 8.39 16.77
C HIS A 353 -5.98 9.60 16.21
N VAL A 354 -4.71 9.44 15.81
CA VAL A 354 -3.93 10.54 15.21
C VAL A 354 -4.52 10.97 13.88
N MET A 355 -4.84 10.02 12.99
CA MET A 355 -5.45 10.29 11.69
C MET A 355 -6.80 11.01 11.82
N HIS A 356 -7.65 10.57 12.75
CA HIS A 356 -8.92 11.23 13.01
C HIS A 356 -8.68 12.65 13.52
N ALA A 357 -7.78 12.83 14.50
CA ALA A 357 -7.45 14.14 15.04
C ALA A 357 -6.95 15.11 13.95
N LEU A 358 -5.99 14.67 13.12
CA LEU A 358 -5.45 15.49 12.04
C LEU A 358 -6.50 15.83 10.99
N LYS A 359 -7.38 14.89 10.65
CA LYS A 359 -8.45 15.14 9.68
C LYS A 359 -9.44 16.19 10.20
N GLU A 360 -9.90 16.06 11.43
CA GLU A 360 -10.81 17.04 12.04
C GLU A 360 -10.14 18.42 12.17
N THR A 361 -8.84 18.46 12.48
CA THR A 361 -8.07 19.72 12.50
C THR A 361 -7.99 20.37 11.12
N VAL A 362 -7.72 19.59 10.06
CA VAL A 362 -7.72 20.12 8.68
C VAL A 362 -9.10 20.62 8.26
N ASP A 363 -10.16 19.88 8.59
CA ASP A 363 -11.54 20.30 8.31
C ASP A 363 -11.89 21.59 9.08
N GLN A 364 -11.39 21.74 10.31
CA GLN A 364 -11.50 22.97 11.09
C GLN A 364 -10.77 24.15 10.43
N TRP A 365 -9.55 23.97 9.92
CA TRP A 365 -8.83 25.01 9.18
C TRP A 365 -9.57 25.45 7.92
N LYS A 366 -10.15 24.49 7.17
CA LYS A 366 -10.98 24.80 6.00
C LYS A 366 -12.18 25.67 6.38
N ASN A 367 -12.86 25.35 7.48
CA ASN A 367 -14.00 26.13 7.97
C ASN A 367 -13.60 27.55 8.42
N GLN A 368 -12.33 27.77 8.78
CA GLN A 368 -11.77 29.09 9.11
C GLN A 368 -11.28 29.86 7.86
N GLY A 369 -11.44 29.28 6.66
CA GLY A 369 -11.02 29.88 5.39
C GLY A 369 -9.57 29.57 4.99
N ILE A 370 -8.91 28.63 5.66
CA ILE A 370 -7.56 28.15 5.32
C ILE A 370 -7.69 26.80 4.59
N TYR A 371 -7.56 26.84 3.27
CA TYR A 371 -7.78 25.67 2.41
C TYR A 371 -6.50 24.87 2.22
N VAL A 372 -6.32 23.83 3.03
CA VAL A 372 -5.17 22.91 3.00
C VAL A 372 -5.61 21.45 3.04
N ASP A 373 -4.77 20.57 2.52
CA ASP A 373 -4.92 19.12 2.56
C ASP A 373 -3.71 18.47 3.24
N LEU A 374 -3.97 17.46 4.08
CA LEU A 374 -2.92 16.63 4.68
C LEU A 374 -2.37 15.65 3.63
N CYS A 375 -1.09 15.82 3.29
CA CYS A 375 -0.38 14.91 2.38
C CYS A 375 0.05 13.65 3.11
N ASP A 376 0.88 13.80 4.15
CA ASP A 376 1.38 12.68 4.94
C ASP A 376 1.78 13.12 6.37
N PHE A 377 1.94 12.15 7.27
CA PHE A 377 2.40 12.40 8.64
C PHE A 377 3.22 11.23 9.21
N THR A 378 4.09 11.55 10.16
CA THR A 378 4.76 10.57 11.01
C THR A 378 4.90 11.14 12.41
N ALA A 379 5.07 10.29 13.40
CA ALA A 379 5.14 10.70 14.79
C ALA A 379 6.20 9.92 15.55
N TYR A 380 6.61 10.46 16.69
CA TYR A 380 7.40 9.72 17.66
C TYR A 380 7.16 10.23 19.08
N THR A 381 7.54 9.42 20.07
CA THR A 381 7.50 9.80 21.47
C THR A 381 8.85 10.40 21.87
N LYS A 382 8.86 11.66 22.28
CA LYS A 382 10.05 12.30 22.84
C LYS A 382 10.13 12.02 24.34
N LEU A 383 10.82 10.93 24.68
CA LEU A 383 10.91 10.40 26.04
C LEU A 383 11.88 11.19 26.93
N ASP A 384 12.89 11.81 26.34
CA ASP A 384 13.93 12.56 27.07
C ASP A 384 13.45 13.94 27.58
N ASP A 385 12.26 14.38 27.17
CA ASP A 385 11.61 15.57 27.72
C ASP A 385 10.82 15.22 28.99
N PHE A 386 10.68 16.19 29.91
CA PHE A 386 9.85 16.04 31.10
C PHE A 386 8.82 17.18 31.21
N PRO A 387 7.50 16.88 31.18
CA PRO A 387 6.92 15.56 30.93
C PRO A 387 7.14 15.08 29.48
N SER A 388 7.27 13.76 29.29
CA SER A 388 7.46 13.16 27.95
C SER A 388 6.27 13.49 27.05
N LYS A 389 6.50 13.68 25.76
CA LYS A 389 5.48 14.21 24.86
C LYS A 389 5.49 13.57 23.48
N TYR A 390 4.44 13.82 22.72
CA TYR A 390 4.34 13.39 21.34
C TYR A 390 4.84 14.49 20.42
N VAL A 391 5.56 14.09 19.38
CA VAL A 391 5.90 14.97 18.26
C VAL A 391 5.31 14.37 16.98
N ILE A 392 4.58 15.18 16.22
CA ILE A 392 3.95 14.79 14.96
C ILE A 392 4.48 15.70 13.85
N PHE A 393 5.12 15.11 12.85
CA PHE A 393 5.52 15.78 11.63
C PHE A 393 4.40 15.73 10.60
N LEU A 394 4.07 16.87 9.99
CA LEU A 394 2.93 17.05 9.09
C LEU A 394 3.38 17.65 7.75
N GLU A 395 3.10 16.97 6.65
CA GLU A 395 3.23 17.55 5.31
C GLU A 395 1.86 18.01 4.83
N LEU A 396 1.73 19.30 4.53
CA LEU A 396 0.50 19.92 4.05
C LEU A 396 0.68 20.43 2.61
N THR A 397 -0.41 20.41 1.86
CA THR A 397 -0.49 20.97 0.51
C THR A 397 -1.73 21.85 0.38
N ASN A 398 -1.80 22.72 -0.61
CA ASN A 398 -3.06 23.39 -0.93
C ASN A 398 -4.01 22.46 -1.70
N GLU A 399 -5.26 22.88 -1.95
CA GLU A 399 -6.28 22.07 -2.66
C GLU A 399 -5.86 21.64 -4.09
N GLN A 400 -4.84 22.27 -4.66
CA GLN A 400 -4.30 21.93 -5.99
C GLN A 400 -3.06 21.03 -5.89
N GLY A 401 -2.66 20.60 -4.69
CA GLY A 401 -1.47 19.81 -4.44
C GLY A 401 -0.15 20.59 -4.55
N HIS A 402 -0.19 21.92 -4.55
CA HIS A 402 1.01 22.76 -4.59
C HIS A 402 1.43 23.22 -3.19
N GLU A 403 2.62 23.82 -3.11
CA GLU A 403 3.13 24.45 -1.88
C GLU A 403 2.18 25.54 -1.38
N ILE A 404 2.10 25.63 -0.05
CA ILE A 404 1.34 26.64 0.69
C ILE A 404 2.26 27.84 0.92
N ASP A 405 1.69 29.05 0.94
CA ASP A 405 2.44 30.27 1.24
C ASP A 405 3.03 30.27 2.66
N ASP A 406 4.25 30.77 2.82
CA ASP A 406 4.98 30.78 4.10
C ASP A 406 4.21 31.51 5.21
N GLN A 407 3.44 32.57 4.91
CA GLN A 407 2.64 33.27 5.91
C GLN A 407 1.47 32.40 6.41
N GLN A 408 0.83 31.66 5.51
CA GLN A 408 -0.22 30.70 5.87
C GLN A 408 0.33 29.54 6.69
N LEU A 409 1.49 28.99 6.30
CA LEU A 409 2.18 27.95 7.06
C LEU A 409 2.58 28.43 8.46
N GLN A 410 2.98 29.69 8.62
CA GLN A 410 3.30 30.26 9.93
C GLN A 410 2.07 30.35 10.83
N ILE A 411 0.93 30.76 10.27
CA ILE A 411 -0.35 30.79 10.99
C ILE A 411 -0.73 29.38 11.45
N LEU A 412 -0.66 28.41 10.55
CA LEU A 412 -0.95 27.00 10.84
C LEU A 412 0.01 26.43 11.90
N GLN A 413 1.30 26.69 11.80
CA GLN A 413 2.28 26.22 12.78
C GLN A 413 2.00 26.76 14.19
N ASN A 414 1.51 28.01 14.31
CA ASN A 414 1.20 28.63 15.59
C ASN A 414 -0.04 28.04 16.28
N SER A 415 -0.95 27.41 15.52
CA SER A 415 -2.17 26.78 16.06
C SER A 415 -2.15 25.25 16.02
N ALA A 416 -1.24 24.63 15.25
CA ALA A 416 -1.24 23.19 15.03
C ALA A 416 -1.11 22.38 16.32
N ASP A 417 -0.25 22.79 17.24
CA ASP A 417 -0.05 22.07 18.51
C ASP A 417 -1.36 21.97 19.30
N SER A 418 -2.03 23.12 19.52
CA SER A 418 -3.23 23.19 20.34
C SER A 418 -4.46 22.58 19.66
N GLU A 419 -4.62 22.80 18.36
CA GLU A 419 -5.79 22.31 17.62
C GLU A 419 -5.72 20.80 17.40
N VAL A 420 -4.54 20.25 17.07
CA VAL A 420 -4.36 18.79 16.97
C VAL A 420 -4.48 18.15 18.36
N GLU A 421 -3.93 18.77 19.40
CA GLU A 421 -4.07 18.26 20.77
C GLU A 421 -5.53 18.22 21.23
N GLN A 422 -6.35 19.23 20.89
CA GLN A 422 -7.77 19.26 21.22
C GLN A 422 -8.52 18.10 20.54
N GLN A 423 -8.29 17.87 19.25
CA GLN A 423 -8.95 16.78 18.53
C GLN A 423 -8.46 15.42 19.01
N LEU A 424 -7.16 15.27 19.32
CA LEU A 424 -6.60 14.04 19.86
C LEU A 424 -7.14 13.71 21.26
N CYS A 425 -7.33 14.73 22.11
CA CYS A 425 -7.99 14.58 23.40
C CYS A 425 -9.46 14.17 23.28
N SER A 426 -10.12 14.50 22.17
CA SER A 426 -11.51 14.10 21.90
C SER A 426 -11.58 12.68 21.33
N ALA A 427 -10.55 12.28 20.58
CA ALA A 427 -10.43 10.96 19.97
C ALA A 427 -9.91 9.87 20.94
N ASN A 428 -9.16 10.25 21.98
CA ASN A 428 -8.58 9.31 22.94
C ASN A 428 -8.73 9.82 24.39
N ASP A 429 -9.74 9.30 25.10
CA ASP A 429 -10.02 9.62 26.50
C ASP A 429 -8.84 9.35 27.44
N SER A 430 -8.06 8.30 27.17
CA SER A 430 -6.90 7.94 27.99
C SER A 430 -5.75 8.94 27.81
N TYR A 431 -5.53 9.39 26.58
CA TYR A 431 -4.59 10.47 26.27
C TYR A 431 -5.01 11.77 26.97
N GLN A 432 -6.29 12.14 26.86
CA GLN A 432 -6.85 13.32 27.52
C GLN A 432 -6.66 13.27 29.04
N LEU A 433 -6.92 12.11 29.66
CA LEU A 433 -6.71 11.92 31.10
C LEU A 433 -5.24 12.14 31.46
N ASN A 434 -4.31 11.51 30.73
CA ASN A 434 -2.87 11.63 30.97
C ASN A 434 -2.34 13.06 30.77
N ARG A 435 -2.92 13.84 29.85
CA ARG A 435 -2.65 15.28 29.69
C ARG A 435 -3.19 16.11 30.85
N LYS A 436 -4.43 15.86 31.29
CA LYS A 436 -5.08 16.56 32.42
C LYS A 436 -4.34 16.36 33.74
N VAL A 437 -3.80 15.15 33.98
CA VAL A 437 -3.00 14.86 35.19
C VAL A 437 -1.52 15.20 35.02
N HIS A 438 -1.14 15.89 33.93
CA HIS A 438 0.22 16.32 33.61
C HIS A 438 1.26 15.18 33.56
N LYS A 439 0.83 13.93 33.34
CA LYS A 439 1.73 12.80 33.11
C LYS A 439 2.40 12.91 31.75
N LEU A 440 1.64 13.30 30.73
CA LEU A 440 2.12 13.52 29.38
C LEU A 440 2.24 15.03 29.11
N GLY A 441 3.29 15.45 28.41
CA GLY A 441 3.54 16.82 28.01
C GLY A 441 2.67 17.23 26.81
N PRO A 442 2.58 18.54 26.50
CA PRO A 442 1.85 19.03 25.34
C PRO A 442 2.40 18.46 24.05
N LEU A 443 1.50 18.06 23.17
CA LEU A 443 1.81 17.63 21.81
C LEU A 443 2.51 18.76 21.04
N VAL A 444 3.47 18.37 20.21
CA VAL A 444 4.16 19.28 19.29
C VAL A 444 3.92 18.82 17.86
N CYS A 445 3.37 19.69 17.04
CA CYS A 445 3.26 19.54 15.60
C CYS A 445 4.45 20.23 14.94
N VAL A 446 5.03 19.61 13.93
CA VAL A 446 6.12 20.17 13.14
C VAL A 446 5.71 20.11 11.68
N LEU A 447 5.41 21.27 11.08
CA LEU A 447 5.14 21.34 9.64
C LEU A 447 6.45 21.12 8.88
N VAL A 448 6.43 20.21 7.90
CA VAL A 448 7.56 19.93 7.02
C VAL A 448 7.27 20.44 5.61
N ARG A 449 8.33 20.65 4.83
CA ARG A 449 8.23 21.16 3.46
C ARG A 449 7.47 20.18 2.57
N SER A 450 6.82 20.69 1.53
CA SER A 450 6.18 19.85 0.51
C SER A 450 7.20 18.90 -0.14
N GLY A 451 6.82 17.65 -0.34
CA GLY A 451 7.68 16.61 -0.89
C GLY A 451 8.65 15.96 0.12
N THR A 452 8.66 16.37 1.39
CA THR A 452 9.54 15.78 2.43
C THR A 452 9.35 14.26 2.53
N PHE A 453 8.11 13.78 2.58
CA PHE A 453 7.82 12.35 2.67
C PHE A 453 8.18 11.61 1.38
N SER A 454 8.02 12.26 0.21
CA SER A 454 8.47 11.69 -1.07
C SER A 454 9.99 11.56 -1.14
N ILE A 455 10.73 12.57 -0.67
CA ILE A 455 12.21 12.52 -0.58
C ILE A 455 12.64 11.44 0.41
N PHE A 456 12.00 11.37 1.59
CA PHE A 456 12.28 10.35 2.59
C PHE A 456 12.07 8.93 2.02
N LEU A 457 10.96 8.73 1.31
CA LEU A 457 10.65 7.49 0.62
C LEU A 457 11.76 7.13 -0.37
N ASN A 458 12.16 8.08 -1.22
CA ASN A 458 13.24 7.89 -2.18
C ASN A 458 14.59 7.57 -1.50
N GLN A 459 14.91 8.23 -0.39
CA GLN A 459 16.12 7.92 0.37
C GLN A 459 16.10 6.50 0.93
N ILE A 460 15.00 6.06 1.55
CA ILE A 460 14.86 4.68 2.04
C ILE A 460 14.99 3.66 0.90
N LEU A 461 14.44 3.97 -0.28
CA LEU A 461 14.56 3.14 -1.47
C LEU A 461 16.00 3.01 -1.96
N VAL A 462 16.76 4.11 -1.93
CA VAL A 462 18.15 4.16 -2.43
C VAL A 462 19.14 3.61 -1.42
N THR A 463 19.02 3.95 -0.13
CA THR A 463 20.00 3.59 0.92
C THR A 463 19.67 2.26 1.60
N GLY A 464 18.39 1.88 1.67
CA GLY A 464 17.95 0.71 2.45
C GLY A 464 17.99 -0.63 1.70
N HIS A 465 18.31 -0.65 0.41
CA HIS A 465 18.03 -1.81 -0.47
C HIS A 465 16.58 -2.33 -0.36
N VAL A 466 15.64 -1.48 0.11
CA VAL A 466 14.23 -1.82 0.29
C VAL A 466 13.50 -1.50 -1.01
N THR A 467 12.67 -2.42 -1.49
CA THR A 467 11.91 -2.21 -2.73
C THR A 467 10.63 -1.42 -2.46
N PRO A 468 10.10 -0.60 -3.40
CA PRO A 468 8.85 0.17 -3.22
C PRO A 468 7.64 -0.67 -2.80
N LEU A 469 7.55 -1.92 -3.29
CA LEU A 469 6.52 -2.88 -2.89
C LEU A 469 6.66 -3.42 -1.46
N GLN A 470 7.57 -2.90 -0.64
CA GLN A 470 7.72 -3.28 0.77
C GLN A 470 7.54 -2.11 1.72
N ILE A 471 7.41 -0.89 1.22
CA ILE A 471 7.33 0.27 2.10
C ILE A 471 5.94 0.35 2.71
N LYS A 472 5.91 0.16 4.03
CA LYS A 472 4.80 0.54 4.88
C LYS A 472 5.10 1.94 5.41
N PRO A 473 4.13 2.88 5.41
CA PRO A 473 4.33 4.19 6.02
C PRO A 473 4.82 4.03 7.46
N HIS A 474 5.99 4.60 7.78
CA HIS A 474 6.52 4.59 9.14
C HIS A 474 5.79 5.67 9.94
N ARG A 475 4.67 5.31 10.55
CA ARG A 475 3.85 6.23 11.35
C ARG A 475 4.46 6.54 12.71
N LEU A 476 5.23 5.58 13.23
CA LEU A 476 6.00 5.74 14.45
C LEU A 476 7.49 5.64 14.11
N LEU A 477 8.21 6.76 14.21
CA LEU A 477 9.66 6.78 14.07
C LEU A 477 10.32 6.25 15.35
N LYS A 478 11.31 5.38 15.17
CA LYS A 478 12.17 4.87 16.25
C LYS A 478 13.66 5.12 16.00
N ASN A 479 14.04 5.34 14.74
CA ASN A 479 15.41 5.63 14.34
C ASN A 479 15.68 7.13 14.49
N GLU A 480 16.70 7.49 15.26
CA GLU A 480 17.15 8.87 15.45
C GLU A 480 17.53 9.55 14.13
N GLU A 481 18.14 8.83 13.18
CA GLU A 481 18.49 9.39 11.87
C GLU A 481 17.24 9.81 11.08
N HIS A 482 16.17 9.02 11.17
CA HIS A 482 14.90 9.35 10.52
C HIS A 482 14.24 10.54 11.21
N ILE A 483 14.24 10.58 12.55
CA ILE A 483 13.71 11.72 13.31
C ILE A 483 14.45 13.00 12.92
N GLN A 484 15.78 12.94 12.84
CA GLN A 484 16.61 14.09 12.46
C GLN A 484 16.37 14.50 11.01
N PHE A 485 16.13 13.56 10.09
CA PHE A 485 15.75 13.88 8.71
C PHE A 485 14.49 14.77 8.66
N PHE A 486 13.44 14.43 9.42
CA PHE A 486 12.22 15.24 9.42
C PHE A 486 12.44 16.60 10.08
N TYR A 487 13.21 16.69 11.17
CA TYR A 487 13.60 17.97 11.75
C TYR A 487 14.40 18.85 10.78
N ASN A 488 15.30 18.27 9.99
CA ASN A 488 16.07 19.02 9.00
C ASN A 488 15.20 19.56 7.84
N ASN A 489 14.04 18.95 7.60
CA ASN A 489 13.07 19.36 6.59
C ASN A 489 11.88 20.13 7.16
N GLN A 490 11.94 20.52 8.43
CA GLN A 490 10.92 21.40 9.02
C GLN A 490 10.91 22.76 8.29
N ILE A 491 9.74 23.38 8.27
CA ILE A 491 9.61 24.75 7.78
C ILE A 491 10.21 25.68 8.84
N CYS A 492 11.27 26.40 8.46
CA CYS A 492 11.88 27.40 9.32
C CYS A 492 11.29 28.76 8.97
N PHE A 493 10.58 29.34 9.93
CA PHE A 493 10.07 30.68 9.77
C PHE A 493 11.11 31.72 10.21
N PRO A 494 11.29 32.83 9.46
CA PRO A 494 12.13 33.91 9.93
C PRO A 494 11.54 34.46 11.24
N SER A 495 12.38 34.60 12.26
CA SER A 495 12.00 35.29 13.49
C SER A 495 11.54 36.71 13.15
N LEU A 496 10.27 37.02 13.46
CA LEU A 496 9.65 38.33 13.31
C LEU A 496 10.44 39.45 13.99
#